data_AF-A0A973JH33-F1
#
_entry.id   AF-A0A973JH33-F1
#
_cell.length_a   1.000
_cell.length_b   1.000
_cell.length_c   1.000
_cell.angle_alpha   90.00
_cell.angle_beta   90.00
_cell.angle_gamma   90.00
#
_symmetry.space_group_name_H-M   'P 1'
#
loop_
_entity.id
_entity.type
_entity.pdbx_description
1 polymer ?
#
loop_
_entity_poly.entity_id
_entity_poly.type
_entity_poly.pdbx_seq_one_letter_code
_entity_poly.pdbx_strand_id
1 'polypeptide(L)' 'MSATRKYRQFTVEQKAEVVRAGLRGDRSVREVCREYEISETLCSSWRVRLLEGGRSALGRPAELARPRGATSVR' A
#
# COMPACT_ATOMS: atom_id res chain seq x y z
N MET A 1 -37.63 7.09 -4.24
CA MET A 1 -36.99 6.39 -3.11
C MET A 1 -35.49 6.28 -3.39
N SER A 2 -34.67 7.13 -2.79
CA SER A 2 -33.23 7.11 -3.00
C SER A 2 -32.60 6.07 -2.07
N ALA A 3 -32.26 4.90 -2.62
CA ALA A 3 -31.54 3.88 -1.87
C ALA A 3 -30.11 4.37 -1.61
N THR A 4 -29.80 4.74 -0.37
CA THR A 4 -28.44 5.05 0.06
C THR A 4 -27.63 3.77 0.00
N ARG A 5 -26.81 3.60 -1.06
CA ARG A 5 -25.83 2.52 -1.14
C ARG A 5 -24.91 2.62 0.09
N LYS A 6 -25.06 1.70 1.05
CA LYS A 6 -24.09 1.55 2.14
C LYS A 6 -22.79 1.03 1.53
N TYR A 7 -21.81 1.91 1.37
CA TYR A 7 -20.47 1.51 0.99
C TYR A 7 -19.85 0.75 2.16
N ARG A 8 -19.42 -0.49 1.90
CA ARG A 8 -18.67 -1.29 2.86
C ARG A 8 -17.39 -0.54 3.22
N GLN A 9 -17.19 -0.31 4.52
CA GLN A 9 -15.95 0.28 5.03
C GLN A 9 -14.96 -0.86 5.27
N PHE A 10 -13.73 -0.70 4.78
CA PHE A 10 -12.64 -1.65 5.00
C PHE A 10 -11.64 -1.03 5.97
N THR A 11 -11.25 -1.79 7.00
CA THR A 11 -10.17 -1.38 7.89
C THR A 11 -8.83 -1.39 7.15
N VAL A 12 -7.80 -0.79 7.75
CA VAL A 12 -6.46 -0.76 7.14
C VAL A 12 -5.89 -2.17 7.04
N GLU A 13 -6.13 -3.01 8.05
CA GLU A 13 -5.70 -4.40 8.14
C GLU A 13 -6.34 -5.24 7.03
N GLN A 14 -7.65 -5.08 6.82
CA GLN A 14 -8.37 -5.76 5.74
C GLN A 14 -7.82 -5.37 4.37
N LYS A 15 -7.56 -4.08 4.14
CA LYS A 15 -6.95 -3.59 2.89
C LYS A 15 -5.57 -4.22 2.68
N ALA A 16 -4.75 -4.27 3.72
CA ALA A 16 -3.41 -4.85 3.67
C ALA A 16 -3.44 -6.37 3.41
N GLU A 17 -4.37 -7.08 4.03
CA GLU A 17 -4.56 -8.52 3.83
C GLU A 17 -4.95 -8.84 2.37
N VAL A 18 -5.93 -8.12 1.82
CA VAL A 18 -6.35 -8.22 0.42
C VAL A 18 -5.16 -8.04 -0.52
N VAL A 19 -4.40 -6.94 -0.36
CA VAL A 19 -3.27 -6.64 -1.24
C VAL A 19 -2.18 -7.70 -1.08
N ARG A 20 -1.88 -8.15 0.13
CA ARG A 20 -0.88 -9.20 0.39
C ARG A 20 -1.29 -10.54 -0.23
N ALA A 21 -2.57 -10.90 -0.16
CA ALA A 21 -3.10 -12.09 -0.83
C ALA A 21 -2.94 -12.00 -2.35
N GLY A 22 -3.23 -10.84 -2.95
CA GLY A 22 -3.04 -10.61 -4.39
C GLY A 22 -1.57 -10.55 -4.84
N LEU A 23 -0.63 -10.25 -3.94
CA LEU A 23 0.81 -10.23 -4.22
C LEU A 23 1.49 -11.60 -4.12
N ARG A 24 0.99 -12.50 -3.27
CA ARG A 24 1.61 -13.82 -3.05
C ARG A 24 1.58 -14.73 -4.28
N GLY A 25 0.60 -14.55 -5.17
CA GLY A 25 0.49 -15.35 -6.39
C GLY A 25 -0.21 -16.71 -6.22
N ASP A 26 -0.49 -17.13 -4.98
CA ASP A 26 -1.23 -18.38 -4.68
C ASP A 26 -2.66 -18.38 -5.22
N ARG A 27 -3.25 -17.19 -5.37
CA ARG A 27 -4.59 -16.95 -5.91
C ARG A 27 -4.52 -15.78 -6.88
N SER A 28 -5.32 -15.83 -7.94
CA SER A 28 -5.42 -14.70 -8.86
C SER A 28 -6.06 -13.48 -8.18
N VAL A 29 -5.71 -12.27 -8.65
CA VAL A 29 -6.31 -11.02 -8.14
C VAL A 29 -7.84 -11.06 -8.22
N ARG A 30 -8.39 -11.72 -9.24
CA ARG A 30 -9.83 -11.89 -9.43
C ARG A 30 -10.49 -12.76 -8.37
N GLU A 31 -9.85 -13.85 -7.97
CA GLU A 31 -10.35 -14.72 -6.88
C GLU A 31 -10.35 -13.97 -5.56
N VAL A 32 -9.27 -13.23 -5.26
CA VAL A 32 -9.19 -12.37 -4.07
C VAL A 32 -10.28 -11.29 -4.10
N CYS A 33 -10.54 -10.66 -5.26
CA CYS A 33 -11.60 -9.66 -5.36
C CYS A 33 -12.99 -10.23 -5.09
N ARG A 34 -13.27 -11.46 -5.53
CA ARG A 34 -14.55 -12.15 -5.29
C ARG A 34 -14.72 -12.53 -3.82
N GLU A 35 -13.69 -13.08 -3.19
CA GLU A 35 -13.71 -13.52 -1.79
C GLU A 35 -13.94 -12.37 -0.81
N TYR A 36 -13.34 -11.21 -1.08
CA TYR A 36 -13.48 -10.02 -0.25
C TYR A 36 -14.60 -9.07 -0.71
N GLU A 37 -15.34 -9.46 -1.75
CA GLU A 37 -16.43 -8.69 -2.36
C GLU A 37 -16.04 -7.25 -2.72
N ILE A 38 -14.87 -7.11 -3.33
CA ILE A 38 -14.32 -5.83 -3.80
C ILE A 38 -14.18 -5.81 -5.32
N SER A 39 -14.13 -4.61 -5.89
CA SER A 39 -13.83 -4.46 -7.31
C SER A 39 -12.33 -4.61 -7.59
N GLU A 40 -12.00 -5.13 -8.78
CA GLU A 40 -10.62 -5.23 -9.25
C GLU A 40 -9.92 -3.85 -9.26
N THR A 41 -10.65 -2.79 -9.62
CA THR A 41 -10.16 -1.40 -9.58
C THR A 41 -9.78 -0.96 -8.17
N LEU A 42 -10.59 -1.30 -7.16
CA LEU A 42 -10.31 -0.95 -5.76
C LEU A 42 -9.08 -1.69 -5.24
N CYS A 43 -8.97 -2.99 -5.52
CA CYS A 43 -7.79 -3.79 -5.18
C CYS A 43 -6.52 -3.24 -5.87
N SER A 44 -6.61 -2.86 -7.15
CA SER A 44 -5.51 -2.27 -7.90
C SER A 44 -5.05 -0.94 -7.28
N SER A 45 -5.99 -0.05 -6.93
CA SER A 45 -5.69 1.21 -6.26
C SER A 45 -4.95 1.01 -4.93
N TRP A 46 -5.38 0.05 -4.11
CA TRP A 46 -4.69 -0.26 -2.85
C TRP A 46 -3.28 -0.82 -3.07
N ARG A 47 -3.10 -1.67 -4.09
CA ARG A 47 -1.79 -2.22 -4.45
C ARG A 47 -0.81 -1.12 -4.85
N VAL A 48 -1.24 -0.17 -5.69
CA VAL A 48 -0.39 0.97 -6.09
C VAL A 48 0.02 1.78 -4.86
N ARG A 49 -0.94 2.17 -4.02
CA ARG A 49 -0.65 2.95 -2.81
C ARG A 49 0.29 2.23 -1.84
N LEU A 50 0.14 0.91 -1.68
CA LEU A 50 1.03 0.10 -0.83
C LEU A 50 2.46 0.07 -1.40
N LEU A 51 2.62 -0.12 -2.70
CA LEU A 51 3.94 -0.19 -3.34
C LEU A 51 4.63 1.17 -3.35
N GLU A 52 3.91 2.27 -3.59
CA GLU A 52 4.43 3.63 -3.48
C GLU A 52 4.85 3.96 -2.05
N GLY A 53 3.96 3.70 -1.07
CA GLY A 53 4.27 3.89 0.35
C GLY A 53 5.46 3.04 0.79
N GLY A 54 5.54 1.80 0.34
CA GLY A 54 6.67 0.90 0.60
C GLY A 54 7.97 1.42 0.00
N ARG A 55 7.97 1.92 -1.24
CA ARG A 55 9.15 2.54 -1.86
C ARG A 55 9.63 3.77 -1.09
N SER A 56 8.71 4.62 -0.65
CA SER A 56 9.05 5.81 0.15
C SER A 56 9.60 5.43 1.52
N ALA A 57 9.02 4.41 2.18
CA ALA A 57 9.46 3.95 3.50
C ALA A 57 10.80 3.19 3.46
N LEU A 58 11.06 2.45 2.38
CA LEU A 58 12.29 1.67 2.19
C LEU A 58 13.39 2.46 1.48
N GLY A 59 13.05 3.56 0.81
CA GLY A 59 14.02 4.50 0.29
C GLY A 59 14.87 5.01 1.45
N ARG A 60 16.20 4.92 1.33
CA ARG A 60 17.10 5.52 2.32
C ARG A 60 16.69 7.00 2.47
N PRO A 61 16.47 7.51 3.69
CA PRO A 61 16.49 8.94 3.87
C PRO A 61 17.85 9.42 3.35
N ALA A 62 17.89 10.50 2.58
CA ALA A 62 19.11 11.15 2.12
C ALA A 62 19.95 11.75 3.29
N GLU A 63 19.75 11.27 4.52
CA GLU A 63 20.35 11.70 5.78
C GLU A 63 21.67 10.97 6.06
N LEU A 64 22.50 10.84 5.02
CA LEU A 64 23.93 10.58 5.18
C LEU A 64 24.77 11.40 4.19
N ALA A 65 24.17 12.37 3.51
CA ALA A 65 24.88 13.55 3.04
C ALA A 65 25.19 14.48 4.23
N ARG A 66 25.82 13.93 5.28
CA ARG A 66 26.59 14.76 6.22
C ARG A 66 27.65 15.45 5.37
N PRO A 67 27.78 16.78 5.36
CA PRO A 67 28.93 17.41 4.74
C PRO A 67 30.19 16.89 5.45
N ARG A 68 30.98 16.06 4.76
CA ARG A 68 32.34 15.74 5.18
C ARG A 68 33.14 17.04 5.07
N GLY A 69 33.26 17.78 6.17
CA GLY A 69 34.06 19.00 6.18
C GLY A 69 33.69 20.01 7.24
N ALA A 70 33.68 19.60 8.51
CA ALA A 70 33.88 20.53 9.61
C ALA A 70 35.01 19.98 10.48
N THR A 71 36.22 20.02 9.92
CA THR A 71 37.44 19.92 10.74
C THR A 71 37.46 21.19 11.59
N SER A 72 37.10 21.04 12.86
CA SER A 72 37.46 22.02 13.88
C SER A 72 38.98 22.04 13.96
N VAL A 73 39.59 23.06 13.32
CA VAL A 73 40.95 23.46 13.65
C VAL A 73 40.86 24.25 14.94
N ARG A 74 41.66 23.79 15.88
CA ARG A 74 41.81 24.29 17.25
C ARG A 74 42.39 25.71 17.25
#